data_AF-A0AA38C4D7-F1
#
_entry.id   AF-A0AA38C4D7-F1
#
_cell.length_a   1.000
_cell.length_b   1.000
_cell.length_c   1.000
_cell.angle_alpha   90.00
_cell.angle_beta   90.00
_cell.angle_gamma   90.00
#
_symmetry.space_group_name_H-M   'P 1'
#
loop_
_entity.id
_entity.type
_entity.pdbx_description
1 polymer ?
#
loop_
_entity_poly.entity_id
_entity_poly.type
_entity_poly.pdbx_seq_one_letter_code
_entity_poly.pdbx_strand_id
1 'polypeptide(L)'
;YAANSILYNRGIYPEEQFSKVRKYGIPMLLIQDEAVKAYISSITSQLAEWLGCGKLQRIVLVIMSKASSEVLERWNFNIETDEEVVLKGVSREKSDKEIMREIQVIMRQIASSITYLPCLDEPCTFEILAYTDRDLSVPVTWLESDARLIKNAQVVKLHSFDTRIHRVGTL
;
A
#
# COMPACT_ATOMS: atom_id res chain seq x y z
N TYR A 1 -0.17 -4.25 -6.05
CA TYR A 1 1.17 -4.22 -6.68
C TYR A 1 2.22 -3.50 -5.83
N ALA A 2 1.99 -2.26 -5.36
CA ALA A 2 2.94 -1.55 -4.50
C ALA A 2 3.45 -2.39 -3.31
N ALA A 3 2.55 -3.07 -2.60
CA ALA A 3 2.92 -3.98 -1.51
C ALA A 3 3.93 -5.06 -1.94
N ASN A 4 3.72 -5.72 -3.09
CA ASN A 4 4.65 -6.75 -3.57
C ASN A 4 6.03 -6.17 -3.87
N SER A 5 6.08 -4.98 -4.45
CA SER A 5 7.36 -4.30 -4.69
C SER A 5 8.05 -3.90 -3.40
N ILE A 6 7.34 -3.42 -2.38
CA ILE A 6 7.93 -3.14 -1.06
C ILE A 6 8.48 -4.43 -0.44
N LEU A 7 7.71 -5.51 -0.44
CA LEU A 7 8.14 -6.80 0.13
C LEU A 7 9.42 -7.33 -0.53
N TYR A 8 9.53 -7.24 -1.86
CA TYR A 8 10.75 -7.62 -2.58
C TYR A 8 11.91 -6.66 -2.27
N ASN A 9 11.68 -5.36 -2.43
CA ASN A 9 12.69 -4.31 -2.30
C ASN A 9 13.29 -4.19 -0.89
N ARG A 10 12.51 -4.54 0.13
CA ARG A 10 12.96 -4.56 1.54
C ARG A 10 13.43 -5.95 1.97
N GLY A 11 13.45 -6.94 1.09
CA GLY A 11 13.93 -8.29 1.40
C GLY A 11 13.10 -9.03 2.45
N ILE A 12 11.81 -8.71 2.57
CA ILE A 12 10.91 -9.37 3.54
C ILE A 12 10.70 -10.84 3.17
N TYR A 13 10.71 -11.13 1.87
CA TYR A 13 10.69 -12.48 1.33
C TYR A 13 11.89 -12.68 0.39
N PRO A 14 12.41 -13.92 0.27
CA PRO A 14 13.52 -14.23 -0.63
C PRO A 14 13.17 -13.94 -2.09
N GLU A 15 14.17 -13.53 -2.89
CA GLU A 15 13.99 -13.14 -4.29
C GLU A 15 13.44 -14.28 -5.15
N GLU A 16 13.78 -15.54 -4.83
CA GLU A 16 13.35 -16.74 -5.55
C GLU A 16 11.83 -16.96 -5.44
N GLN A 17 11.20 -16.35 -4.43
CA GLN A 17 9.75 -16.39 -4.26
C GLN A 17 9.03 -15.35 -5.11
N PHE A 18 9.73 -14.58 -5.95
CA PHE A 18 9.09 -13.59 -6.82
C PHE A 18 9.20 -13.97 -8.29
N SER A 19 8.13 -13.70 -9.04
CA SER A 19 8.14 -13.79 -10.51
C SER A 19 8.02 -12.40 -11.14
N LYS A 20 8.70 -12.23 -12.28
CA LYS A 20 8.62 -11.01 -13.08
C LYS A 20 7.38 -11.05 -13.96
N VAL A 21 6.53 -10.05 -13.83
CA VAL A 21 5.34 -9.85 -14.66
C VAL A 21 5.39 -8.46 -15.30
N ARG A 22 4.87 -8.33 -16.52
CA ARG A 22 4.78 -7.02 -17.19
C ARG A 22 3.42 -6.41 -16.90
N LYS A 23 3.39 -5.29 -16.16
CA LYS A 23 2.16 -4.55 -15.86
C LYS A 23 2.42 -3.05 -15.97
N TYR A 24 1.42 -2.31 -16.46
CA TYR A 24 1.53 -0.87 -16.68
C TYR A 24 2.75 -0.47 -17.53
N GLY A 25 3.21 -1.32 -18.45
CA GLY A 25 4.38 -1.06 -19.29
C GLY A 25 5.74 -1.21 -18.60
N ILE A 26 5.81 -1.59 -17.32
CA ILE A 26 7.04 -1.81 -16.56
C ILE A 26 7.14 -3.26 -16.03
N PRO A 27 8.36 -3.80 -15.83
CA PRO A 27 8.54 -5.07 -15.14
C PRO A 27 8.20 -4.88 -13.65
N MET A 28 7.38 -5.78 -13.12
CA MET A 28 6.90 -5.79 -11.76
C MET A 28 7.20 -7.16 -11.16
N LEU A 29 7.46 -7.20 -9.85
CA LEU A 29 7.69 -8.45 -9.13
C LEU A 29 6.46 -8.79 -8.32
N LEU A 30 6.04 -10.05 -8.40
CA LEU A 30 4.92 -10.59 -7.67
C LEU A 30 5.36 -11.81 -6.87
N ILE A 31 5.00 -11.82 -5.59
CA ILE A 31 5.25 -12.98 -4.73
C ILE A 31 4.50 -14.21 -5.26
N GLN A 32 5.14 -15.36 -5.15
CA GLN A 32 4.66 -16.66 -5.62
C GLN A 32 4.09 -17.52 -4.50
N ASP A 33 4.41 -17.21 -3.25
CA ASP A 33 3.84 -17.87 -2.08
C ASP A 33 2.30 -17.71 -2.07
N GLU A 34 1.60 -18.84 -2.07
CA GLU A 34 0.14 -18.87 -2.18
C GLU A 34 -0.55 -18.31 -0.93
N ALA A 35 0.04 -18.48 0.25
CA ALA A 35 -0.53 -17.94 1.48
C ALA A 35 -0.45 -16.40 1.48
N VAL A 36 0.69 -15.83 1.08
CA VAL A 36 0.86 -14.37 0.98
C VAL A 36 0.02 -13.80 -0.17
N LYS A 37 -0.07 -14.48 -1.31
CA LYS A 37 -1.00 -14.10 -2.39
C LYS A 37 -2.44 -14.04 -1.91
N ALA A 38 -2.90 -15.10 -1.23
CA ALA A 38 -4.26 -15.17 -0.70
C ALA A 38 -4.52 -14.04 0.32
N TYR A 39 -3.57 -13.79 1.21
CA TYR A 39 -3.63 -12.69 2.18
C TYR A 39 -3.73 -11.32 1.51
N ILE A 40 -2.81 -11.01 0.58
CA ILE A 40 -2.82 -9.73 -0.15
C ILE A 40 -4.11 -9.59 -0.98
N SER A 41 -4.59 -10.67 -1.58
CA SER A 41 -5.82 -10.67 -2.39
C SER A 41 -7.08 -10.41 -1.55
N SER A 42 -7.18 -11.05 -0.38
CA SER A 42 -8.26 -10.84 0.58
C SER A 42 -8.29 -9.38 1.05
N ILE A 43 -7.12 -8.82 1.41
CA ILE A 43 -7.00 -7.42 1.80
C ILE A 43 -7.35 -6.48 0.66
N THR A 44 -6.83 -6.72 -0.55
CA THR A 44 -7.08 -5.86 -1.71
C THR A 44 -8.56 -5.83 -2.07
N SER A 45 -9.25 -6.95 -1.96
CA SER A 45 -10.70 -7.03 -2.17
C SER A 45 -11.47 -6.16 -1.17
N GLN A 46 -11.14 -6.24 0.11
CA GLN A 46 -11.80 -5.41 1.14
C GLN A 46 -11.48 -3.93 0.97
N LEU A 47 -10.22 -3.59 0.67
CA LEU A 47 -9.83 -2.20 0.42
C LEU A 47 -10.56 -1.62 -0.79
N ALA A 48 -10.80 -2.41 -1.84
CA ALA A 48 -11.55 -1.98 -3.01
C ALA A 48 -13.02 -1.66 -2.67
N GLU A 49 -13.64 -2.44 -1.79
CA GLU A 49 -14.99 -2.16 -1.29
C GLU A 49 -15.04 -0.84 -0.51
N TRP A 50 -14.13 -0.64 0.44
CA TRP A 50 -14.05 0.60 1.24
C TRP A 50 -13.69 1.82 0.41
N LEU A 51 -12.86 1.64 -0.61
CA LEU A 51 -12.53 2.70 -1.55
C LEU A 51 -13.76 3.07 -2.40
N GLY A 52 -14.53 2.07 -2.86
CA GLY A 52 -15.74 2.27 -3.67
C GLY A 52 -16.86 3.00 -2.94
N CYS A 53 -16.98 2.83 -1.62
CA CYS A 53 -17.92 3.60 -0.80
C CYS A 53 -17.32 4.90 -0.21
N GLY A 54 -16.07 5.23 -0.56
CA GLY A 54 -15.38 6.45 -0.10
C GLY A 54 -15.04 6.47 1.39
N LYS A 55 -15.06 5.31 2.05
CA LYS A 55 -14.86 5.16 3.50
C LYS A 55 -13.41 4.92 3.91
N LEU A 56 -12.51 4.74 2.94
CA LEU A 56 -11.09 4.48 3.17
C LEU A 56 -10.27 5.78 3.14
N GLN A 57 -9.62 6.11 4.26
CA GLN A 57 -8.85 7.35 4.42
C GLN A 57 -7.34 7.14 4.30
N ARG A 58 -6.83 5.99 4.75
CA ARG A 58 -5.39 5.69 4.74
C ARG A 58 -5.14 4.19 4.75
N ILE A 59 -4.14 3.75 4.00
CA ILE A 59 -3.55 2.42 4.09
C ILE A 59 -2.13 2.56 4.63
N VAL A 60 -1.74 1.71 5.58
CA VAL A 60 -0.37 1.67 6.11
C VAL A 60 0.16 0.25 6.00
N LEU A 61 1.27 0.07 5.30
CA LEU A 61 2.05 -1.17 5.35
C LEU A 61 3.14 -0.99 6.42
N VAL A 62 3.07 -1.80 7.46
CA VAL A 62 3.98 -1.79 8.60
C VAL A 62 4.98 -2.92 8.40
N ILE A 63 6.27 -2.63 8.55
CA ILE A 63 7.33 -3.65 8.60
C ILE A 63 7.88 -3.67 10.02
N MET A 64 7.99 -4.86 10.58
CA MET A 64 8.39 -5.06 11.97
C MET A 64 9.32 -6.26 12.13
N SER A 65 10.17 -6.23 13.16
CA SER A 65 11.04 -7.35 13.53
C SER A 65 10.20 -8.57 13.89
N LYS A 66 10.56 -9.73 13.33
CA LYS A 66 9.94 -11.00 13.70
C LYS A 66 10.30 -11.42 15.13
N ALA A 67 11.45 -10.98 15.65
CA ALA A 67 11.94 -11.37 16.97
C ALA A 67 11.36 -10.49 18.09
N SER A 68 11.36 -9.16 17.90
CA SER A 68 10.96 -8.22 18.95
C SER A 68 9.55 -7.65 18.77
N SER A 69 8.93 -7.84 17.60
CA SER A 69 7.71 -7.11 17.19
C SER A 69 7.88 -5.59 17.17
N GLU A 70 9.12 -5.08 17.14
CA GLU A 70 9.41 -3.66 17.01
C GLU A 70 9.10 -3.19 15.58
N VAL A 71 8.43 -2.05 15.47
CA VAL A 71 8.10 -1.45 14.17
C VAL A 71 9.32 -0.71 13.62
N LEU A 72 9.79 -1.15 12.45
CA LEU A 72 10.98 -0.61 11.79
C LEU A 72 10.62 0.39 10.71
N GLU A 73 9.58 0.10 9.92
CA GLU A 73 9.12 0.98 8.85
C GLU A 73 7.61 1.08 8.77
N ARG A 74 7.15 2.23 8.27
CA ARG A 74 5.74 2.48 7.99
C ARG A 74 5.59 3.16 6.64
N TRP A 75 4.94 2.48 5.72
CA TRP A 75 4.60 2.98 4.41
C TRP A 75 3.18 3.52 4.44
N ASN A 76 3.04 4.82 4.67
CA ASN A 76 1.74 5.49 4.73
C ASN A 76 1.27 5.92 3.34
N PHE A 77 0.08 5.46 2.96
CA PHE A 77 -0.64 5.88 1.76
C PHE A 77 -1.93 6.55 2.20
N ASN A 78 -1.98 7.88 2.16
CA ASN A 78 -3.20 8.64 2.42
C ASN A 78 -4.05 8.63 1.17
N ILE A 79 -5.36 8.49 1.35
CA ILE A 79 -6.35 8.42 0.29
C ILE A 79 -7.34 9.54 0.56
N GLU A 80 -7.45 10.45 -0.39
CA GLU A 80 -8.48 11.48 -0.39
C GLU A 80 -9.46 11.14 -1.49
N THR A 81 -10.71 10.89 -1.13
CA THR A 81 -11.75 10.53 -2.07
C THR A 81 -12.60 11.77 -2.39
N ASP A 82 -12.89 11.99 -3.67
CA ASP A 82 -13.80 13.04 -4.10
C ASP A 82 -15.24 12.64 -3.77
N GLU A 83 -15.81 13.30 -2.76
CA GLU A 83 -17.17 13.06 -2.27
C GLU A 83 -18.24 13.31 -3.35
N GLU A 84 -18.00 14.18 -4.34
CA GLU A 84 -18.98 14.42 -5.41
C GLU A 84 -19.07 13.22 -6.37
N VAL A 85 -17.97 12.51 -6.59
CA VAL A 85 -17.98 11.28 -7.39
C VAL A 85 -18.76 10.18 -6.66
N VAL A 86 -18.50 10.01 -5.36
CA VAL A 86 -19.11 8.94 -4.55
C VAL A 86 -20.58 9.21 -4.23
N LEU A 87 -20.94 10.44 -3.84
CA LEU A 87 -22.29 10.78 -3.36
C LEU A 87 -23.21 11.25 -4.49
N LYS A 88 -22.69 11.99 -5.48
CA LYS A 88 -23.50 12.57 -6.57
C LYS A 88 -23.37 11.80 -7.89
N GLY A 89 -22.54 10.76 -7.94
CA GLY A 89 -22.34 9.93 -9.13
C GLY A 89 -21.71 10.69 -10.30
N VAL A 90 -20.98 11.77 -10.03
CA VAL A 90 -20.32 12.57 -11.08
C VAL A 90 -19.23 11.71 -11.73
N SER A 91 -19.36 11.42 -13.02
CA SER A 91 -18.31 10.74 -13.77
C SER A 91 -17.14 11.68 -14.02
N ARG A 92 -15.97 11.34 -13.49
CA ARG A 92 -14.70 12.00 -13.82
C ARG A 92 -13.81 11.00 -14.52
N GLU A 93 -13.81 11.06 -15.85
CA GLU A 93 -12.96 10.18 -16.65
C GLU A 93 -11.52 10.71 -16.65
N LYS A 94 -10.56 9.80 -16.49
CA LYS A 94 -9.14 10.04 -16.74
C LYS A 94 -8.68 8.96 -17.72
N SER A 95 -7.83 9.29 -18.67
CA SER A 95 -7.43 8.27 -19.65
C SER A 95 -6.60 7.17 -18.99
N ASP A 96 -6.79 5.92 -19.41
CA ASP A 96 -5.98 4.78 -18.96
C ASP A 96 -4.49 5.06 -19.07
N LYS A 97 -4.07 5.77 -20.14
CA LYS A 97 -2.68 6.15 -20.38
C LYS A 97 -2.13 7.05 -19.27
N GLU A 98 -2.91 8.02 -18.79
CA GLU A 98 -2.51 8.90 -17.69
C GLU A 98 -2.46 8.12 -16.37
N ILE A 99 -3.47 7.29 -16.09
CA ILE A 99 -3.50 6.43 -14.89
C ILE A 99 -2.28 5.50 -14.87
N MET A 100 -1.99 4.84 -15.98
CA MET A 100 -0.81 3.98 -16.13
C MET A 100 0.48 4.75 -15.88
N ARG A 101 0.62 5.96 -16.43
CA ARG A 101 1.81 6.80 -16.24
C ARG A 101 2.03 7.16 -14.78
N GLU A 102 0.96 7.51 -14.07
CA GLU A 102 1.03 7.83 -12.64
C GLU A 102 1.40 6.61 -11.80
N ILE A 103 0.78 5.46 -12.09
CA ILE A 103 1.14 4.19 -11.44
C ILE A 103 2.64 3.91 -11.61
N GLN A 104 3.17 4.06 -12.82
CA GLN A 104 4.59 3.86 -13.07
C GLN A 104 5.48 4.82 -12.26
N VAL A 105 5.08 6.08 -12.10
CA VAL A 105 5.85 7.06 -11.31
C VAL A 105 5.93 6.62 -9.86
N ILE A 106 4.83 6.19 -9.25
CA ILE A 106 4.82 5.69 -7.86
C ILE A 106 5.71 4.47 -7.73
N MET A 107 5.59 3.50 -8.65
CA MET A 107 6.39 2.26 -8.57
C MET A 107 7.88 2.55 -8.67
N ARG A 108 8.29 3.50 -9.54
CA ARG A 108 9.68 3.97 -9.61
C ARG A 108 10.11 4.69 -8.35
N GLN A 109 9.22 5.47 -7.72
CA GLN A 109 9.52 6.15 -6.46
C GLN A 109 9.73 5.17 -5.32
N ILE A 110 8.84 4.17 -5.17
CA ILE A 110 9.00 3.08 -4.20
C ILE A 110 10.37 2.40 -4.41
N ALA A 111 10.72 2.05 -5.64
CA ALA A 111 12.02 1.45 -5.94
C ALA A 111 13.20 2.38 -5.60
N SER A 112 13.10 3.68 -5.91
CA SER A 112 14.17 4.64 -5.60
C SER A 112 14.31 4.91 -4.09
N SER A 113 13.22 4.82 -3.33
CA SER A 113 13.20 5.17 -1.91
C SER A 113 14.08 4.25 -1.07
N ILE A 114 14.29 3.00 -1.50
CA ILE A 114 15.18 2.01 -0.87
C ILE A 114 16.58 2.57 -0.67
N THR A 115 17.08 3.38 -1.62
CA THR A 115 18.45 3.93 -1.58
C THR A 115 18.68 4.89 -0.43
N TYR A 116 17.61 5.39 0.18
CA TYR A 116 17.64 6.31 1.32
C TYR A 116 17.23 5.64 2.63
N LEU A 117 16.81 4.38 2.60
CA LEU A 117 16.37 3.65 3.78
C LEU A 117 17.51 2.81 4.36
N PRO A 118 17.67 2.74 5.71
CA PRO A 118 18.63 1.85 6.34
C PRO A 118 18.47 0.38 5.92
N CYS A 119 19.52 -0.42 6.01
CA CYS A 119 19.40 -1.87 5.80
C CYS A 119 18.55 -2.50 6.92
N LEU A 120 17.74 -3.50 6.55
CA LEU A 120 17.07 -4.36 7.53
C LEU A 120 17.99 -5.54 7.83
N ASP A 121 18.64 -5.52 8.99
CA ASP A 121 19.65 -6.51 9.37
C ASP A 121 19.06 -7.74 10.10
N GLU A 122 17.72 -7.80 10.21
CA GLU A 122 17.00 -8.86 10.90
C GLU A 122 15.79 -9.37 10.12
N PRO A 123 15.35 -10.64 10.34
CA PRO A 123 14.14 -11.16 9.74
C PRO A 123 12.92 -10.32 10.13
N CYS A 124 12.24 -9.80 9.12
CA CYS A 124 11.07 -8.94 9.29
C CYS A 124 9.78 -9.66 8.89
N THR A 125 8.67 -9.18 9.42
CA THR A 125 7.31 -9.50 8.95
C THR A 125 6.60 -8.20 8.61
N PHE A 126 5.43 -8.30 7.97
CA PHE A 126 4.62 -7.14 7.62
C PHE A 126 3.17 -7.29 8.08
N GLU A 127 2.55 -6.14 8.35
CA GLU A 127 1.11 -6.02 8.63
C GLU A 127 0.54 -4.89 7.75
N ILE A 128 -0.74 -4.97 7.42
CA ILE A 128 -1.46 -3.89 6.71
C ILE A 128 -2.54 -3.35 7.62
N LEU A 129 -2.51 -2.03 7.84
CA LEU A 129 -3.53 -1.30 8.57
C LEU A 129 -4.36 -0.49 7.56
N ALA A 130 -5.67 -0.45 7.78
CA ALA A 130 -6.58 0.43 7.07
C ALA A 130 -7.24 1.37 8.07
N TYR A 131 -7.25 2.66 7.75
CA TYR A 131 -7.96 3.68 8.49
C TYR A 131 -9.22 3.99 7.70
N THR A 132 -10.36 3.64 8.28
CA THR A 132 -11.69 3.89 7.72
C THR A 132 -12.45 4.88 8.59
N ASP A 133 -13.59 5.34 8.10
CA ASP A 133 -14.54 6.07 8.93
C ASP A 133 -15.00 5.21 10.13
N ARG A 134 -15.34 5.90 11.23
CA ARG A 134 -15.74 5.27 12.51
C ARG A 134 -17.10 4.56 12.46
N ASP A 135 -17.90 4.83 11.44
CA ASP A 135 -19.25 4.29 11.28
C ASP A 135 -19.27 2.96 10.52
N LEU A 136 -18.12 2.48 10.05
CA LEU A 136 -18.03 1.27 9.27
C LEU A 136 -17.87 0.02 10.16
N SER A 137 -18.71 -1.00 9.94
CA SER A 137 -18.60 -2.27 10.64
C SER A 137 -17.33 -3.01 10.22
N VAL A 138 -16.50 -3.40 11.20
CA VAL A 138 -15.28 -4.17 10.94
C VAL A 138 -15.65 -5.58 10.44
N PRO A 139 -15.21 -5.98 9.23
CA PRO A 139 -15.43 -7.32 8.71
C PRO A 139 -14.75 -8.37 9.60
N VAL A 140 -15.26 -9.61 9.61
CA VAL A 140 -14.71 -10.71 10.44
C VAL A 140 -13.24 -11.03 10.12
N THR A 141 -12.80 -10.77 8.89
CA THR A 141 -11.41 -10.96 8.45
C THR A 141 -10.46 -9.85 8.91
N TRP A 142 -10.99 -8.80 9.53
CA TRP A 142 -10.25 -7.66 10.05
C TRP A 142 -10.50 -7.53 11.56
N LEU A 143 -9.55 -6.90 12.24
CA LEU A 143 -9.63 -6.63 13.67
C LEU A 143 -9.18 -5.20 13.94
N GLU A 144 -9.74 -4.58 14.98
CA GLU A 144 -9.26 -3.30 15.46
C GLU A 144 -7.85 -3.47 16.01
N SER A 145 -6.92 -2.63 15.54
CA SER A 145 -5.51 -2.69 15.89
C SER A 145 -5.01 -1.34 16.37
N ASP A 146 -3.93 -1.34 17.15
CA ASP A 146 -3.21 -0.13 17.50
C ASP A 146 -2.56 0.50 16.26
N ALA A 147 -2.17 1.78 16.37
CA ALA A 147 -1.66 2.52 15.23
C ALA A 147 -0.27 2.05 14.76
N ARG A 148 0.45 1.19 15.50
CA ARG A 148 1.82 0.69 15.24
C ARG A 148 2.84 1.81 15.03
N LEU A 149 2.90 2.80 15.93
CA LEU A 149 3.73 4.00 15.78
C LEU A 149 5.22 3.74 16.04
N ILE A 150 6.08 4.34 15.21
CA ILE A 150 7.53 4.36 15.39
C ILE A 150 7.90 5.56 16.26
N LYS A 151 8.66 5.35 17.33
CA LYS A 151 9.19 6.44 18.17
C LYS A 151 10.33 7.14 17.43
N ASN A 152 10.34 8.47 17.41
CA ASN A 152 11.37 9.30 16.76
C ASN A 152 11.59 8.99 15.27
N ALA A 153 10.51 8.69 14.54
CA ALA A 153 10.59 8.35 13.12
C ALA A 153 11.15 9.50 12.26
N GLN A 154 12.01 9.15 11.31
CA GLN A 154 12.32 10.03 10.18
C GLN A 154 11.29 9.80 9.08
N VAL A 155 10.76 10.89 8.52
CA VAL A 155 9.70 10.83 7.51
C VAL A 155 10.26 11.21 6.15
N VAL A 156 10.10 10.31 5.17
CA VAL A 156 10.41 10.57 3.77
C VAL A 156 9.11 10.75 3.00
N LYS A 157 8.92 11.93 2.40
CA LYS A 157 7.75 12.21 1.56
C LYS A 157 8.02 11.82 0.12
N LEU A 158 7.23 10.88 -0.39
CA LEU A 158 7.12 10.54 -1.81
C LEU A 158 6.08 11.44 -2.49
N HIS A 159 6.09 11.47 -3.82
CA HIS A 159 5.16 12.27 -4.60
C HIS A 159 3.75 11.68 -4.56
N SER A 160 2.74 12.55 -4.57
CA SER A 160 1.33 12.14 -4.67
C SER A 160 0.90 11.89 -6.12
N PHE A 161 -0.18 11.13 -6.30
CA PHE A 161 -0.87 10.97 -7.59
C PHE A 161 -2.39 11.03 -7.40
N ASP A 162 -3.16 11.17 -8.49
CA ASP A 162 -4.57 11.51 -8.41
C ASP A 162 -5.37 10.85 -9.54
N THR A 163 -6.32 9.98 -9.23
CA THR A 163 -7.16 9.30 -10.23
C THR A 163 -8.38 10.11 -10.68
N ARG A 164 -8.48 11.40 -10.32
CA ARG A 164 -9.65 12.30 -10.35
C ARG A 164 -10.80 11.91 -9.43
N ILE A 165 -10.71 10.73 -8.83
CA ILE A 165 -11.63 10.18 -7.84
C ILE A 165 -10.91 10.03 -6.51
N HIS A 166 -9.67 9.54 -6.53
CA HIS A 166 -8.86 9.37 -5.34
C HIS A 166 -7.49 10.03 -5.53
N ARG A 167 -7.11 10.93 -4.64
CA ARG A 167 -5.74 11.39 -4.50
C ARG A 167 -5.02 10.51 -3.50
N VAL A 168 -3.93 9.89 -3.93
CA VAL A 168 -3.10 9.08 -3.05
C VAL A 168 -1.76 9.77 -2.85
N GLY A 169 -1.45 10.09 -1.61
CA GLY A 169 -0.21 10.76 -1.22
C GLY A 169 0.51 10.02 -0.10
N THR A 170 1.75 10.42 0.18
CA THR A 170 2.49 9.96 1.36
C THR A 170 2.65 11.14 2.33
N LEU A 171 2.25 10.95 3.59
CA LEU A 171 2.47 11.88 4.70
C LEU A 171 3.20 11.16 5.81
#